data_AF-A0A5F0K9P4-F1
#
_entry.id   AF-A0A5F0K9P4-F1
#
_cell.length_a   1.000
_cell.length_b   1.000
_cell.length_c   1.000
_cell.angle_alpha   90.00
_cell.angle_beta   90.00
_cell.angle_gamma   90.00
#
_symmetry.space_group_name_H-M   'P 1'
#
loop_
_entity.id
_entity.type
_entity.pdbx_description
1 polymer ?
#
loop_
_entity_poly.entity_id
_entity_poly.type
_entity_poly.pdbx_seq_one_letter_code
_entity_poly.pdbx_strand_id
1 'polypeptide(L)' 'MGDMHLLDEAQRLLSHRPFTLADAQALEALEEEAVGEEGLCIAELWETALGQADEEARHYLLGNG' A
#
# COMPACT_ATOMS: atom_id res chain seq x y z
N MET A 1 -21.49 -8.51 -3.55
CA MET A 1 -20.07 -8.35 -3.91
C MET A 1 -19.37 -8.18 -2.59
N GLY A 2 -18.52 -9.14 -2.24
CA GLY A 2 -17.87 -9.15 -0.93
C GLY A 2 -17.10 -7.85 -0.72
N ASP A 3 -17.24 -7.31 0.48
CA ASP A 3 -16.73 -6.02 0.92
C ASP A 3 -15.19 -5.98 0.89
N MET A 4 -14.59 -5.83 -0.30
CA MET A 4 -13.16 -5.55 -0.48
C MET A 4 -12.84 -4.09 -0.14
N HIS A 5 -13.24 -3.66 1.05
CA HIS A 5 -13.15 -2.27 1.49
C HIS A 5 -11.68 -1.85 1.72
N LEU A 6 -10.83 -2.78 2.18
CA LEU A 6 -9.42 -2.51 2.43
C LEU A 6 -8.66 -2.36 1.11
N LEU A 7 -9.00 -3.18 0.11
CA LEU A 7 -8.42 -3.07 -1.22
C LEU A 7 -8.82 -1.76 -1.95
N ASP A 8 -10.05 -1.28 -1.77
CA ASP A 8 -10.47 0.03 -2.30
C ASP A 8 -9.67 1.17 -1.65
N GLU A 9 -9.48 1.11 -0.34
CA GLU A 9 -8.70 2.09 0.41
C GLU A 9 -7.22 2.07 0.00
N ALA A 10 -6.63 0.88 -0.17
CA ALA A 10 -5.27 0.71 -0.68
C ALA A 10 -5.08 1.32 -2.09
N GLN A 11 -6.06 1.14 -2.98
CA GLN A 11 -6.05 1.75 -4.31
C GLN A 11 -6.19 3.29 -4.27
N ARG A 12 -6.91 3.82 -3.27
CA ARG A 12 -6.98 5.28 -3.07
C ARG A 12 -5.66 5.86 -2.61
N LEU A 13 -4.94 5.18 -1.70
CA LEU A 13 -3.58 5.57 -1.30
C LEU A 13 -2.65 5.62 -2.51
N LEU A 14 -2.72 4.63 -3.40
CA LEU A 14 -1.98 4.62 -4.67
C LEU A 14 -2.39 5.72 -5.66
N SER A 15 -3.54 6.36 -5.49
CA SER A 15 -3.91 7.51 -6.31
C SER A 15 -3.21 8.79 -5.87
N HIS A 16 -2.62 8.81 -4.67
CA HIS A 16 -1.81 9.94 -4.19
C HIS A 16 -0.46 9.99 -4.91
N ARG A 17 -0.13 11.18 -5.44
CA ARG A 17 1.16 11.47 -6.09
C ARG A 17 1.76 12.76 -5.53
N PRO A 18 2.96 12.71 -4.94
CA PRO A 18 3.78 11.52 -4.68
C PRO A 18 3.13 10.59 -3.65
N PHE A 19 3.41 9.29 -3.74
CA PHE A 19 3.06 8.34 -2.68
C PHE A 19 4.05 8.52 -1.53
N THR A 20 3.54 8.93 -0.38
CA THR A 20 4.35 9.39 0.75
C THR A 20 4.56 8.28 1.78
N LEU A 21 5.44 8.52 2.76
CA LEU A 21 5.65 7.60 3.89
C LEU A 21 4.34 7.31 4.65
N ALA A 22 3.47 8.31 4.80
CA ALA A 22 2.18 8.12 5.46
C ALA A 22 1.26 7.19 4.66
N ASP A 23 1.29 7.28 3.32
CA ASP A 23 0.55 6.36 2.45
C ASP A 23 1.13 4.93 2.53
N ALA A 24 2.45 4.79 2.66
CA ALA A 24 3.12 3.49 2.88
C ALA A 24 2.69 2.85 4.20
N GLN A 25 2.71 3.60 5.30
CA GLN A 25 2.27 3.11 6.62
C GLN A 25 0.78 2.75 6.65
N ALA A 26 -0.05 3.53 5.95
CA ALA A 26 -1.46 3.20 5.80
C ALA A 26 -1.67 1.92 4.99
N LEU A 27 -0.90 1.73 3.91
CA LEU A 27 -0.96 0.52 3.09
C LEU A 27 -0.52 -0.73 3.88
N GLU A 28 0.49 -0.61 4.73
CA GLU A 28 0.95 -1.66 5.65
C GLU A 28 -0.14 -2.07 6.64
N ALA A 29 -0.78 -1.10 7.28
CA ALA A 29 -1.89 -1.38 8.21
C ALA A 29 -3.06 -2.08 7.51
N LEU A 30 -3.38 -1.69 6.27
CA LEU A 30 -4.42 -2.34 5.47
C LEU A 30 -4.04 -3.77 5.07
N GLU A 31 -2.78 -4.03 4.74
CA GLU A 31 -2.29 -5.39 4.45
C GLU A 31 -2.34 -6.28 5.69
N GLU A 32 -1.94 -5.78 6.87
CA GLU A 32 -2.01 -6.53 8.13
C GLU A 32 -3.46 -6.86 8.55
N GLU A 33 -4.40 -5.97 8.24
CA GLU A 33 -5.82 -6.19 8.51
C GLU A 33 -6.48 -7.11 7.48
N ALA A 34 -6.00 -7.09 6.23
CA ALA A 34 -6.52 -7.92 5.16
C ALA A 34 -6.12 -9.39 5.31
N VAL A 35 -7.08 -10.29 5.07
CA VAL A 35 -6.88 -11.74 5.18
C VAL A 35 -7.38 -12.47 3.95
N GLY A 36 -6.62 -13.48 3.51
CA GLY A 36 -6.97 -14.29 2.34
C GLY A 36 -6.69 -13.58 1.02
N GLU A 37 -7.68 -13.56 0.12
CA GLU A 37 -7.54 -13.02 -1.24
C GLU A 37 -7.31 -11.51 -1.25
N GLU A 38 -7.93 -10.77 -0.34
CA GLU A 38 -7.78 -9.32 -0.25
C GLU A 38 -6.35 -8.91 0.13
N GLY A 39 -5.71 -9.63 1.05
CA GLY A 39 -4.31 -9.41 1.41
C GLY A 39 -3.36 -9.70 0.25
N LEU A 40 -3.64 -10.71 -0.57
CA LEU A 40 -2.86 -10.98 -1.78
C LEU A 40 -2.96 -9.82 -2.79
N CYS A 41 -4.16 -9.25 -2.97
CA CYS A 41 -4.33 -8.10 -3.84
C CYS A 41 -3.63 -6.85 -3.30
N ILE A 42 -3.67 -6.59 -1.99
CA ILE A 42 -2.93 -5.48 -1.37
C ILE A 42 -1.42 -5.70 -1.50
N ALA A 43 -0.95 -6.95 -1.38
CA ALA A 43 0.46 -7.28 -1.57
C ALA A 43 0.97 -6.89 -2.98
N GLU A 44 0.16 -7.09 -4.02
CA GLU A 44 0.47 -6.68 -5.39
C GLU A 44 0.55 -5.15 -5.57
N LEU A 45 -0.19 -4.39 -4.74
CA LEU A 45 -0.19 -2.93 -4.78
C LEU A 45 1.14 -2.33 -4.31
N TRP A 46 1.93 -3.04 -3.48
CA TRP A 46 3.24 -2.58 -3.03
C TRP A 46 4.26 -2.40 -4.16
N GLU A 47 4.25 -3.28 -5.17
CA GLU A 47 5.13 -3.12 -6.35
C GLU A 47 4.80 -1.82 -7.09
N THR A 48 3.51 -1.50 -7.19
CA THR A 48 3.06 -0.23 -7.79
C THR A 48 3.44 0.96 -6.92
N ALA A 49 3.24 0.85 -5.60
CA ALA A 49 3.57 1.90 -4.63
C ALA A 49 5.06 2.27 -4.71
N LEU A 50 5.95 1.27 -4.74
CA LEU A 50 7.39 1.46 -4.84
C LEU A 50 7.81 2.24 -6.11
N GLY A 51 7.11 2.03 -7.23
CA GLY A 51 7.40 2.70 -8.50
C GLY A 51 7.09 4.21 -8.52
N GLN A 52 6.18 4.67 -7.63
CA GLN A 52 5.74 6.07 -7.56
C GLN A 52 5.96 6.74 -6.19
N ALA A 53 6.53 5.98 -5.26
CA ALA A 53 6.90 6.41 -3.93
C ALA A 53 7.96 7.53 -3.98
N ASP A 54 7.84 8.48 -3.06
CA ASP A 54 8.84 9.51 -2.83
C ASP A 54 10.15 8.89 -2.25
N GLU A 55 11.19 9.70 -2.08
CA GLU A 55 12.47 9.22 -1.56
C GLU A 55 12.35 8.62 -0.15
N GLU A 56 11.58 9.25 0.76
CA GLU A 56 11.33 8.73 2.11
C GLU A 56 10.51 7.44 2.08
N ALA A 57 9.40 7.42 1.36
CA ALA A 57 8.59 6.22 1.21
C ALA A 57 9.38 5.06 0.59
N ARG A 58 10.20 5.31 -0.42
CA ARG A 58 11.06 4.28 -1.03
C ARG A 58 12.10 3.75 -0.05
N HIS A 59 12.69 4.61 0.76
CA HIS A 59 13.63 4.19 1.81
C HIS A 59 12.97 3.24 2.82
N TYR A 60 11.74 3.55 3.23
CA TYR A 60 10.94 2.70 4.11
C TYR A 60 10.62 1.35 3.45
N LEU A 61 10.07 1.38 2.23
CA LEU A 61 9.68 0.19 1.46
C LEU A 61 10.83 -0.78 1.17
N LEU A 62 12.03 -0.24 0.93
CA LEU A 62 13.23 -1.05 0.67
C LEU A 62 13.84 -1.63 1.95
N GLY A 63 13.26 -1.37 3.13
CA GLY A 63 13.76 -1.86 4.41
C GLY A 63 15.12 -1.28 4.80
N ASN A 64 15.46 -0.09 4.29
CA ASN A 64 16.77 0.52 4.48
C ASN A 64 16.84 1.39 5.75
N GLY A 65 16.12 0.98 6.81
CA GLY A 65 16.03 1.63 8.12
C GLY A 65 16.97 1.02 9.15
#